data_AF-A0A377LVD3-F1
#
_entry.id   AF-A0A377LVD3-F1
#
_cell.length_a   1.000
_cell.length_b   1.000
_cell.length_c   1.000
_cell.angle_alpha   90.00
_cell.angle_beta   90.00
_cell.angle_gamma   90.00
#
_symmetry.space_group_name_H-M   'P 1'
#
loop_
_entity.id
_entity.type
_entity.pdbx_description
1 polymer ?
#
loop_
_entity_poly.entity_id
_entity_poly.type
_entity_poly.pdbx_seq_one_letter_code
_entity_poly.pdbx_strand_id
1 'polypeptide(L)' 'MVHEATLETAMEEKANSRGHSSTRQAAALAREANAGKLIVTHVSSRYDAHGCEKLLAECRDVFPTCELANDFTKVSV' A
#
# COMPACT_ATOMS: atom_id res chain seq x y z
N MET A 1 -10.90 -1.51 -2.82
CA MET A 1 -10.44 -1.39 -1.42
C MET A 1 -9.48 -0.22 -1.33
N VAL A 2 -9.67 0.67 -0.36
CA VAL A 2 -8.68 1.69 0.02
C VAL A 2 -8.05 1.23 1.32
N HIS A 3 -6.72 1.16 1.38
CA HIS A 3 -5.99 0.66 2.55
C HIS A 3 -4.71 1.46 2.79
N GLU A 4 -4.28 1.61 4.04
CA GLU A 4 -2.97 2.19 4.31
C GLU A 4 -1.82 1.23 3.97
N ALA A 5 -0.68 1.78 3.55
CA ALA A 5 0.58 1.05 3.38
C ALA A 5 1.72 1.93 3.88
N THR A 6 1.72 2.19 5.19
CA THR A 6 2.57 3.23 5.80
C THR A 6 4.05 2.95 5.62
N LEU A 7 4.47 1.68 5.70
CA LEU A 7 5.87 1.27 5.57
C LEU A 7 6.04 0.10 4.59
N GLU A 8 7.27 -0.08 4.12
CA GLU A 8 7.69 -1.19 3.30
C GLU A 8 7.66 -2.52 4.07
N THR A 9 7.70 -3.63 3.34
CA THR A 9 7.62 -4.98 3.89
C THR A 9 8.72 -5.24 4.93
N ALA A 10 9.93 -4.73 4.68
CA ALA A 10 11.06 -4.88 5.59
C ALA A 10 10.85 -4.23 6.97
N MET A 11 9.87 -3.33 7.11
CA MET A 11 9.54 -2.66 8.37
C MET A 11 8.16 -3.04 8.92
N GLU A 12 7.62 -4.20 8.51
CA GLU A 12 6.29 -4.68 8.91
C GLU A 12 6.10 -4.71 10.44
N GLU A 13 7.06 -5.21 11.21
CA GLU A 13 6.97 -5.20 12.69
C GLU A 13 6.86 -3.78 13.26
N LYS A 14 7.60 -2.83 12.68
CA LYS A 14 7.55 -1.43 13.09
C LYS A 14 6.22 -0.80 12.74
N ALA A 15 5.67 -1.10 11.56
CA ALA A 15 4.33 -0.67 11.17
C ALA A 15 3.29 -1.19 12.18
N ASN A 16 3.30 -2.50 12.41
CA ASN A 16 2.38 -3.18 13.33
C ASN A 16 2.46 -2.62 14.76
N SER A 17 3.68 -2.35 15.27
CA SER A 17 3.87 -1.79 16.62
C SER A 17 3.23 -0.41 16.82
N ARG A 18 2.89 0.28 15.73
CA ARG A 18 2.27 1.61 15.72
C ARG A 18 0.82 1.57 15.20
N GLY A 19 0.26 0.38 15.01
CA GLY A 19 -1.09 0.19 14.48
C GLY A 19 -1.21 0.45 12.98
N HIS A 20 -0.10 0.42 12.25
CA HIS A 20 -0.05 0.60 10.80
C HIS A 20 0.22 -0.71 10.06
N SER A 21 -0.01 -0.73 8.75
CA SER A 21 0.25 -1.88 7.89
C SER A 21 1.46 -1.69 6.97
N SER A 22 2.12 -2.80 6.65
CA SER A 22 3.09 -2.87 5.56
C SER A 22 2.39 -2.95 4.20
N THR A 23 3.14 -2.65 3.13
CA THR A 23 2.78 -2.91 1.72
C THR A 23 2.30 -4.34 1.50
N ARG A 24 3.06 -5.34 1.99
CA ARG A 24 2.70 -6.77 1.88
C ARG A 24 1.38 -7.09 2.57
N GLN A 25 1.15 -6.57 3.78
CA GLN A 25 -0.10 -6.81 4.51
C GLN A 25 -1.32 -6.24 3.77
N ALA A 26 -1.22 -4.99 3.29
CA ALA A 26 -2.30 -4.36 2.55
C ALA A 26 -2.65 -5.13 1.26
N ALA A 27 -1.63 -5.54 0.51
CA ALA A 27 -1.81 -6.30 -0.72
C ALA A 27 -2.32 -7.73 -0.49
N ALA A 28 -1.82 -8.42 0.53
CA ALA A 28 -2.28 -9.76 0.90
C ALA A 28 -3.76 -9.72 1.30
N LEU A 29 -4.17 -8.75 2.10
CA LEU A 29 -5.57 -8.58 2.51
C LEU A 29 -6.48 -8.31 1.32
N ALA A 30 -6.08 -7.46 0.37
CA ALA A 30 -6.86 -7.20 -0.83
C ALA A 30 -7.05 -8.46 -1.68
N ARG A 31 -6.01 -9.29 -1.79
CA ARG A 31 -6.06 -10.59 -2.48
C ARG A 31 -6.99 -11.57 -1.76
N GLU A 32 -6.85 -11.72 -0.45
CA GLU A 32 -7.67 -12.61 0.38
C GLU A 32 -9.15 -12.21 0.37
N ALA A 33 -9.43 -10.91 0.36
CA ALA A 33 -10.78 -10.37 0.24
C ALA A 33 -11.36 -10.42 -1.18
N ASN A 34 -10.59 -10.91 -2.17
CA ASN A 34 -10.95 -10.91 -3.59
C ASN A 34 -11.42 -9.52 -4.09
N ALA A 35 -10.71 -8.46 -3.67
CA ALA A 35 -11.02 -7.10 -4.08
C ALA A 35 -10.79 -6.90 -5.58
N GLY A 36 -11.58 -6.04 -6.24
CA GLY A 36 -11.37 -5.72 -7.65
C GLY A 36 -10.17 -4.81 -7.94
N LYS A 37 -9.86 -3.90 -7.00
CA LYS A 37 -8.72 -2.95 -7.08
C LYS A 37 -8.29 -2.54 -5.66
N LEU A 38 -6.98 -2.39 -5.45
CA LEU A 38 -6.39 -1.86 -4.23
C LEU A 38 -5.83 -0.47 -4.49
N ILE A 39 -6.28 0.52 -3.71
CA ILE A 39 -5.68 1.85 -3.66
C ILE A 39 -4.93 1.97 -2.34
N VAL A 40 -3.61 2.07 -2.39
CA VAL A 40 -2.78 2.29 -1.19
C VAL A 40 -2.59 3.78 -0.93
N THR A 41 -2.64 4.16 0.35
CA THR A 41 -2.50 5.56 0.82
C THR A 41 -1.79 5.61 2.17
N HIS A 42 -1.73 6.79 2.80
CA HIS A 42 -1.12 7.02 4.11
C HIS A 42 0.34 6.54 4.16
N VAL A 43 1.10 6.82 3.11
CA VAL A 43 2.52 6.49 3.05
C VAL A 43 3.33 7.37 3.99
N SER A 44 4.34 6.81 4.65
CA SER A 44 5.22 7.60 5.52
C SER A 44 5.95 8.68 4.71
N SER A 45 6.00 9.90 5.24
CA SER A 45 6.72 11.04 4.66
C SER A 45 8.23 10.83 4.46
N ARG A 46 8.79 9.69 4.92
CA ARG A 46 10.17 9.32 4.67
C ARG A 46 10.44 8.92 3.21
N TYR A 47 9.40 8.51 2.49
CA TYR A 47 9.54 8.08 1.12
C TYR A 47 9.39 9.30 0.21
N ASP A 48 10.39 9.50 -0.62
CA ASP A 48 10.28 10.38 -1.77
C ASP A 48 9.49 9.68 -2.90
N ALA A 49 9.39 10.33 -4.06
CA ALA A 49 8.69 9.77 -5.22
C ALA A 49 9.21 8.37 -5.61
N HIS A 50 10.53 8.17 -5.57
CA HIS A 50 11.13 6.88 -5.92
C HIS A 50 10.90 5.81 -4.84
N GLY A 51 10.91 6.20 -3.56
CA GLY A 51 10.51 5.33 -2.46
C GLY A 51 9.06 4.88 -2.59
N CYS A 52 8.16 5.80 -2.94
CA CYS A 52 6.76 5.50 -3.22
C CYS A 52 6.56 4.52 -4.39
N GLU A 53 7.36 4.63 -5.45
CA GLU A 53 7.35 3.65 -6.55
C GLU A 53 7.74 2.24 -6.07
N LYS A 54 8.73 2.13 -5.16
CA LYS A 54 9.11 0.85 -4.56
C LYS A 54 8.00 0.26 -3.70
N LEU A 55 7.31 1.08 -2.91
CA LEU A 55 6.15 0.61 -2.14
C LEU A 55 5.05 0.06 -3.05
N LEU A 56 4.77 0.77 -4.15
CA LEU A 56 3.80 0.32 -5.14
C LEU A 56 4.23 -0.98 -5.81
N ALA A 57 5.52 -1.16 -6.10
CA ALA A 57 6.06 -2.40 -6.64
C ALA A 57 5.85 -3.57 -5.66
N GLU A 58 6.18 -3.40 -4.38
CA GLU A 58 5.95 -4.44 -3.36
C GLU A 58 4.47 -4.83 -3.25
N CYS A 59 3.56 -3.85 -3.32
CA CYS A 59 2.12 -4.14 -3.34
C CYS A 59 1.72 -4.94 -4.59
N ARG A 60 2.25 -4.58 -5.76
CA ARG A 60 1.92 -5.22 -7.04
C ARG A 60 2.46 -6.64 -7.18
N ASP A 61 3.58 -6.96 -6.52
CA ASP A 61 4.12 -8.32 -6.46
C ASP A 61 3.14 -9.31 -5.79
N VAL A 62 2.30 -8.82 -4.87
CA VAL A 62 1.29 -9.63 -4.16
C VAL A 62 -0.10 -9.48 -4.78
N PHE A 63 -0.45 -8.27 -5.22
CA PHE A 63 -1.75 -7.93 -5.79
C PHE A 63 -1.58 -6.97 -6.99
N PRO A 64 -1.55 -7.49 -8.24
CA PRO A 64 -1.20 -6.70 -9.43
C PRO A 64 -2.08 -5.48 -9.69
N THR A 65 -3.36 -5.54 -9.32
CA THR A 65 -4.33 -4.45 -9.52
C THR A 65 -4.25 -3.41 -8.40
N CYS A 66 -3.05 -2.91 -8.14
CA CYS A 66 -2.76 -1.90 -7.12
C CYS A 66 -2.33 -0.56 -7.72
N GLU A 67 -2.83 0.53 -7.16
CA GLU A 67 -2.46 1.91 -7.47
C GLU A 67 -2.14 2.68 -6.18
N LEU A 68 -1.21 3.63 -6.26
CA LEU A 68 -0.86 4.54 -5.17
C LEU A 68 -1.67 5.84 -5.30
N ALA A 69 -2.39 6.20 -4.24
CA ALA A 69 -3.07 7.48 -4.18
C ALA A 69 -2.07 8.62 -3.96
N ASN A 70 -2.23 9.69 -4.72
CA ASN A 70 -1.64 11.00 -4.45
C ASN A 70 -2.74 12.00 -4.12
N ASP A 71 -2.37 13.13 -3.53
CA ASP A 71 -3.28 14.24 -3.32
C ASP A 71 -4.02 14.58 -4.63
N PHE A 72 -5.33 14.77 -4.52
CA PHE A 72 -6.25 15.05 -5.63
C PHE A 72 -6.44 13.92 -6.66
N THR A 73 -5.89 12.72 -6.43
CA THR A 73 -6.17 11.55 -7.28
C THR A 73 -7.67 11.23 -7.28
N LYS A 74 -8.25 11.03 -8.47
CA LYS A 74 -9.64 10.59 -8.65
C LYS A 74 -9.65 9.16 -9.17
N VAL A 75 -10.44 8.31 -8.53
CA VAL A 75 -10.64 6.91 -8.92
C VAL A 75 -12.11 6.69 -9.19
N SER A 76 -12.44 6.12 -10.35
CA SER A 76 -13.80 5.69 -10.70
C SER A 76 -14.04 4.27 -10.19
N VAL A 77 -15.26 4.02 -9.71
CA VAL A 77 -15.73 2.74 -9.15
C VAL A 77 -16.85 2.16 -10.00
#